data_AF-A0A0D8L3H3-F1
#
_entry.id   AF-A0A0D8L3H3-F1
#
_cell.length_a   1.000
_cell.length_b   1.000
_cell.length_c   1.000
_cell.angle_alpha   90.00
_cell.angle_beta   90.00
_cell.angle_gamma   90.00
#
_symmetry.space_group_name_H-M   'P 1'
#
loop_
_entity.id
_entity.type
_entity.pdbx_description
1 polymer ?
#
loop_
_entity_poly.entity_id
_entity_poly.type
_entity_poly.pdbx_seq_one_letter_code
_entity_poly.pdbx_strand_id
1 'polypeptide(L)'
;EPGEVLGAGGRVVNMVDLSDVYMTFFLPTEQAGQAGIGSDVHIILDAAPDLVIPAKTSYVASVAQFTPKTVETDNERQKLMFRVRARIAPELLEKHLEYVKTGLPGRAYIRLDPKQDWPADLEVKLPQ
;
A
#
# COMPACT_ATOMS: atom_id res chain seq x y z
N GLU A 1 39.09 -9.41 -27.66
CA GLU A 1 37.63 -9.60 -27.81
C GLU A 1 37.38 -10.95 -28.49
N PRO A 2 36.28 -11.67 -28.24
CA PRO A 2 35.52 -11.85 -27.00
C PRO A 2 35.18 -13.34 -26.71
N GLY A 3 34.46 -13.63 -25.62
CA GLY A 3 33.68 -14.88 -25.52
C GLY A 3 33.38 -15.38 -24.11
N GLU A 4 32.73 -14.52 -23.32
CA GLU A 4 31.72 -14.89 -22.30
C GLU A 4 32.11 -15.95 -21.26
N VAL A 5 32.76 -15.48 -20.20
CA VAL A 5 32.78 -16.14 -18.89
C VAL A 5 31.37 -16.16 -18.31
N LEU A 6 30.84 -17.36 -18.06
CA LEU A 6 29.66 -17.59 -17.22
C LEU A 6 29.95 -17.07 -15.81
N GLY A 7 29.43 -15.88 -15.50
CA GLY A 7 29.58 -15.24 -14.20
C GLY A 7 28.80 -15.99 -13.12
N ALA A 8 29.51 -16.32 -12.04
CA ALA A 8 28.94 -16.82 -10.80
C ALA A 8 27.80 -15.93 -10.29
N GLY A 9 26.70 -16.54 -9.87
CA GLY A 9 25.58 -15.83 -9.25
C GLY A 9 24.61 -16.80 -8.61
N GLY A 10 24.84 -17.08 -7.33
CA GLY A 10 24.05 -18.01 -6.54
C GLY A 10 22.55 -17.76 -6.64
N ARG A 11 21.78 -18.84 -6.49
CA ARG A 11 20.32 -18.85 -6.46
C ARG A 11 19.83 -17.84 -5.41
N VAL A 12 19.45 -16.64 -5.83
CA VAL A 12 18.81 -15.66 -4.95
C VAL A 12 17.38 -16.14 -4.72
N VAL A 13 17.18 -16.93 -3.67
CA VAL A 13 15.84 -17.24 -3.18
C VAL A 13 15.38 -16.02 -2.38
N ASN A 14 14.51 -15.20 -2.97
CA ASN A 14 13.76 -14.21 -2.20
C ASN A 14 12.72 -14.95 -1.37
N MET A 15 13.01 -15.19 -0.09
CA MET A 15 12.03 -15.68 0.86
C MET A 15 11.18 -14.47 1.27
N VAL A 16 10.02 -14.34 0.62
CA VAL A 16 9.02 -13.33 1.00
C VAL A 16 8.28 -13.87 2.22
N ASP A 17 8.35 -13.15 3.34
CA ASP A 17 7.48 -13.43 4.48
C ASP A 17 6.07 -12.96 4.13
N LEU A 18 5.17 -13.92 3.90
CA LEU A 18 3.76 -13.65 3.57
C LEU A 18 2.91 -13.43 4.84
N SER A 19 3.53 -13.41 6.03
CA SER A 19 2.89 -13.15 7.32
C SER A 19 2.73 -11.64 7.60
N ASP A 20 3.54 -10.81 6.94
CA ASP A 20 3.55 -9.35 7.07
C ASP A 20 3.46 -8.66 5.69
N VAL A 21 2.34 -8.87 4.99
CA VAL A 21 2.08 -8.16 3.73
C VAL A 21 1.45 -6.80 4.02
N TYR A 22 2.12 -5.74 3.54
CA TYR A 22 1.61 -4.38 3.59
C TYR A 22 1.78 -3.67 2.25
N MET A 23 0.85 -2.77 1.95
CA MET A 23 0.95 -1.83 0.84
C MET A 23 1.35 -0.46 1.37
N THR A 24 2.28 0.18 0.67
CA THR A 24 2.71 1.55 0.97
C THR A 24 2.10 2.51 -0.04
N PHE A 25 1.43 3.57 0.44
CA PHE A 25 0.90 4.65 -0.39
C PHE A 25 1.16 6.00 0.27
N PHE A 26 0.78 7.09 -0.40
CA PHE A 26 1.08 8.45 0.06
C PHE A 26 -0.19 9.29 0.11
N LEU A 27 -0.33 10.07 1.18
CA LEU A 27 -1.43 11.01 1.36
C LEU A 27 -0.88 12.44 1.52
N PRO A 28 -1.60 13.46 1.02
CA PRO A 28 -1.34 14.86 1.35
C PRO A 28 -1.49 15.11 2.85
N THR A 29 -0.83 16.15 3.37
CA THR A 29 -0.84 16.54 4.80
C THR A 29 -2.22 16.50 5.46
N GLU A 30 -3.23 17.10 4.83
CA GLU A 30 -4.58 17.21 5.42
C GLU A 30 -5.23 15.83 5.61
N GLN A 31 -5.10 14.95 4.60
CA GLN A 31 -5.63 13.60 4.64
C GLN A 31 -4.80 12.70 5.58
N ALA A 32 -3.48 12.88 5.60
CA ALA A 32 -2.59 12.15 6.51
C ALA A 32 -2.87 12.48 7.98
N GLY A 33 -3.27 13.72 8.30
CA GLY A 33 -3.70 14.11 9.65
C GLY A 33 -5.03 13.48 10.07
N GLN A 34 -5.90 13.14 9.11
CA GLN A 34 -7.16 12.43 9.36
C GLN A 34 -6.97 10.90 9.41
N ALA A 35 -6.00 10.38 8.66
CA ALA A 35 -5.65 8.97 8.63
C ALA A 35 -5.00 8.54 9.96
N GLY A 36 -5.78 7.91 10.84
CA GLY A 36 -5.27 7.29 12.07
C GLY A 36 -4.74 5.88 11.83
N ILE A 37 -3.87 5.40 12.73
CA ILE A 37 -3.57 3.96 12.84
C ILE A 37 -4.89 3.22 13.12
N GLY A 38 -5.10 2.10 12.42
CA GLY A 38 -6.33 1.30 12.50
C GLY A 38 -7.44 1.77 11.55
N SER A 39 -7.25 2.85 10.79
CA SER A 39 -8.21 3.26 9.75
C SER A 39 -8.41 2.16 8.73
N ASP A 40 -9.65 2.00 8.27
CA ASP A 40 -10.01 1.04 7.23
C ASP A 40 -9.41 1.44 5.89
N VAL A 41 -8.78 0.48 5.23
CA VAL A 41 -8.21 0.64 3.90
C VAL A 41 -8.68 -0.51 3.03
N HIS A 42 -9.16 -0.21 1.84
CA HIS A 42 -9.46 -1.20 0.82
C HIS A 42 -8.43 -1.13 -0.30
N ILE A 43 -7.93 -2.30 -0.68
CA ILE A 43 -6.85 -2.46 -1.65
C ILE A 43 -7.41 -3.16 -2.88
N ILE A 44 -7.18 -2.59 -4.05
CA ILE A 44 -7.50 -3.20 -5.34
C ILE A 44 -6.20 -3.36 -6.11
N LEU A 45 -5.85 -4.59 -6.45
CA LEU A 45 -4.64 -4.88 -7.21
C LEU A 45 -4.92 -4.76 -8.70
N ASP A 46 -3.98 -4.21 -9.47
CA ASP A 46 -4.18 -4.04 -10.93
C ASP A 46 -4.31 -5.39 -11.65
N ALA A 47 -3.70 -6.44 -11.11
CA ALA A 47 -3.81 -7.81 -11.61
C ALA A 47 -5.13 -8.51 -11.24
N ALA A 48 -5.91 -7.94 -10.32
CA ALA A 48 -7.18 -8.48 -9.84
C ALA A 48 -8.15 -7.32 -9.50
N PRO A 49 -8.62 -6.57 -10.50
CA PRO A 49 -9.39 -5.34 -10.30
C PRO A 49 -10.77 -5.58 -9.66
N ASP A 50 -11.31 -6.79 -9.78
CA ASP A 50 -12.59 -7.18 -9.18
C ASP A 50 -12.49 -7.55 -7.69
N LEU A 51 -11.26 -7.66 -7.16
CA LEU A 51 -11.02 -8.01 -5.76
C LEU A 51 -10.79 -6.75 -4.93
N VAL A 52 -11.52 -6.67 -3.82
CA VAL A 52 -11.39 -5.59 -2.84
C VAL A 52 -10.93 -6.20 -1.53
N ILE A 53 -9.64 -6.02 -1.26
CA ILE A 53 -8.95 -6.64 -0.12
C ILE A 53 -9.03 -5.70 1.08
N PRO A 54 -9.63 -6.11 2.21
CA PRO A 54 -9.66 -5.31 3.41
C PRO A 54 -8.29 -5.29 4.09
N ALA A 55 -7.89 -4.10 4.52
CA ALA A 55 -6.64 -3.84 5.21
C ALA A 55 -6.85 -2.77 6.27
N LYS A 56 -5.86 -2.61 7.14
CA LYS A 56 -5.84 -1.60 8.21
C LYS A 56 -4.58 -0.77 8.12
N THR A 57 -4.69 0.54 8.35
CA THR A 57 -3.52 1.41 8.47
C THR A 57 -2.66 0.95 9.65
N SER A 58 -1.43 0.50 9.39
CA SER A 58 -0.48 0.06 10.40
C SER A 58 0.55 1.14 10.74
N TYR A 59 0.74 2.11 9.86
CA TYR A 59 1.73 3.17 10.04
C TYR A 59 1.38 4.42 9.23
N VAL A 60 1.61 5.59 9.83
CA VAL A 60 1.55 6.90 9.19
C VAL A 60 2.84 7.64 9.55
N ALA A 61 3.57 8.12 8.55
CA ALA A 61 4.82 8.82 8.78
C ALA A 61 4.57 10.14 9.51
N SER A 62 5.42 10.45 10.49
CA SER A 62 5.39 11.76 11.18
C SER A 62 6.13 12.86 10.41
N VAL A 63 6.87 12.49 9.36
CA VAL A 63 7.67 13.39 8.53
C VAL A 63 7.33 13.18 7.06
N ALA A 64 7.10 14.27 6.34
CA ALA A 64 6.84 14.25 4.91
C ALA A 64 8.03 13.61 4.16
N GLN A 65 7.72 12.68 3.26
CA GLN A 65 8.73 11.92 2.49
C GLN A 65 9.11 12.61 1.17
N PHE A 66 8.32 13.60 0.74
CA PHE A 66 8.66 14.52 -0.33
C PHE A 66 8.60 15.94 0.20
N THR A 67 9.71 16.65 0.10
CA THR A 67 9.80 18.11 0.30
C THR A 67 10.07 18.73 -1.07
N PRO A 68 9.14 19.52 -1.65
CA PRO A 68 9.48 20.27 -2.85
C PRO A 68 10.62 21.25 -2.52
N LYS A 69 11.50 21.51 -3.50
CA LYS A 69 12.71 22.33 -3.31
C LYS A 69 12.43 23.80 -2.94
N THR A 70 11.18 24.26 -3.06
CA THR A 70 10.79 25.66 -2.81
C THR A 70 9.46 25.68 -2.05
N VAL A 71 9.51 25.98 -0.75
CA VAL A 71 8.33 26.05 0.12
C VAL A 71 8.01 27.51 0.46
N GLU A 72 7.64 28.31 -0.54
CA GLU A 72 7.37 29.75 -0.35
C GLU A 72 5.87 30.11 -0.29
N THR A 73 4.96 29.17 -0.56
CA THR A 73 3.51 29.45 -0.64
C THR A 73 2.70 28.36 0.07
N ASP A 74 1.54 28.69 0.65
CA ASP A 74 0.61 27.71 1.29
C ASP A 74 0.31 26.50 0.38
N ASN A 75 0.27 26.71 -0.93
CA ASN A 75 0.05 25.68 -1.95
C ASN A 75 1.22 24.67 -2.06
N GLU A 76 2.46 25.06 -1.72
CA GLU A 76 3.61 24.15 -1.70
C GLU A 76 3.61 23.23 -0.47
N ARG A 77 2.99 23.63 0.66
CA ARG A 77 2.81 22.76 1.84
C ARG A 77 1.78 21.65 1.61
N GLN A 78 0.81 21.86 0.70
CA GLN A 78 -0.12 20.80 0.26
C GLN A 78 0.57 19.73 -0.60
N LYS A 79 1.79 19.99 -1.11
CA LYS A 79 2.60 18.99 -1.83
C LYS A 79 3.40 18.06 -0.91
N LEU A 80 3.35 18.25 0.41
CA LEU A 80 3.99 17.34 1.34
C LEU A 80 3.22 16.02 1.35
N MET A 81 3.92 14.96 0.94
CA MET A 81 3.37 13.61 0.85
C MET A 81 3.85 12.78 2.03
N PHE A 82 2.91 12.23 2.79
CA PHE A 82 3.17 11.40 3.95
C PHE A 82 2.97 9.94 3.60
N ARG A 83 3.94 9.11 3.96
CA ARG A 83 3.87 7.67 3.74
C ARG A 83 2.87 7.04 4.72
N VAL A 84 1.98 6.24 4.18
CA VAL A 84 1.04 5.41 4.93
C VAL A 84 1.29 3.95 4.54
N ARG A 85 1.24 3.05 5.53
CA ARG A 85 1.23 1.60 5.28
C ARG A 85 -0.11 1.02 5.69
N ALA A 86 -0.72 0.25 4.80
CA ALA A 86 -1.86 -0.58 5.09
C ALA A 86 -1.43 -2.04 5.14
N ARG A 87 -1.72 -2.72 6.25
CA ARG A 87 -1.42 -4.13 6.44
C ARG A 87 -2.67 -4.96 6.19
N ILE A 88 -2.50 -6.05 5.45
CA ILE A 88 -3.54 -7.06 5.25
C ILE A 88 -3.49 -8.03 6.45
N ALA A 89 -4.67 -8.45 6.94
CA ALA A 89 -4.74 -9.37 8.07
C ALA A 89 -4.10 -10.73 7.69
N PRO A 90 -3.23 -11.31 8.55
CA PRO A 90 -2.57 -12.58 8.25
C PRO A 90 -3.54 -13.71 7.92
N GLU A 91 -4.66 -13.79 8.65
CA GLU A 91 -5.73 -14.76 8.43
C GLU A 91 -6.32 -14.73 7.01
N LEU A 92 -6.32 -13.55 6.36
CA LEU A 92 -6.79 -13.37 5.01
C LEU A 92 -5.73 -13.80 4.00
N LEU A 93 -4.45 -13.53 4.31
CA LEU A 93 -3.32 -13.96 3.50
C LEU A 93 -3.28 -15.48 3.43
N GLU A 94 -3.39 -16.16 4.56
CA GLU A 94 -3.38 -17.63 4.64
C GLU A 94 -4.45 -18.29 3.76
N LYS A 95 -5.64 -17.68 3.67
CA LYS A 95 -6.76 -18.20 2.84
C LYS A 95 -6.62 -17.88 1.35
N HIS A 96 -5.87 -16.84 0.99
CA HIS A 96 -5.84 -16.29 -0.38
C HIS A 96 -4.41 -16.02 -0.88
N LEU A 97 -3.42 -16.82 -0.43
CA LEU A 97 -1.99 -16.66 -0.76
C LEU A 97 -1.73 -16.62 -2.28
N GLU A 98 -2.54 -17.30 -3.07
CA GLU A 98 -2.38 -17.36 -4.53
C GLU A 98 -2.65 -16.02 -5.24
N TYR A 99 -3.49 -15.16 -4.64
CA TYR A 99 -3.89 -13.86 -5.17
C TYR A 99 -3.02 -12.72 -4.65
N VAL A 100 -2.46 -12.86 -3.45
CA VAL A 100 -1.62 -11.82 -2.82
C VAL A 100 -0.15 -12.08 -3.16
N LYS A 101 0.23 -11.74 -4.39
CA LYS A 101 1.65 -11.71 -4.78
C LYS A 101 2.26 -10.36 -4.40
N THR A 102 3.34 -10.40 -3.62
CA THR A 102 4.08 -9.18 -3.26
C THR A 102 4.70 -8.51 -4.49
N GLY A 103 4.65 -7.18 -4.53
CA GLY A 103 5.19 -6.40 -5.65
C GLY A 103 4.18 -6.09 -6.76
N LEU A 104 2.93 -6.52 -6.63
CA LEU A 104 1.86 -6.10 -7.53
C LEU A 104 1.51 -4.62 -7.30
N PRO A 105 1.42 -3.80 -8.36
CA PRO A 105 0.85 -2.47 -8.27
C PRO A 105 -0.66 -2.54 -8.03
N GLY A 106 -1.20 -1.48 -7.44
CA GLY A 106 -2.61 -1.38 -7.12
C GLY A 106 -2.98 -0.02 -6.56
N ARG A 107 -4.25 0.11 -6.21
CA ARG A 107 -4.85 1.32 -5.66
C ARG A 107 -5.26 1.07 -4.21
N ALA A 108 -5.00 2.07 -3.37
CA ALA A 108 -5.43 2.12 -1.98
C ALA A 108 -6.55 3.14 -1.82
N TYR A 109 -7.64 2.72 -1.19
CA TYR A 109 -8.71 3.60 -0.76
C TYR A 109 -8.73 3.60 0.76
N ILE A 110 -8.54 4.75 1.39
CA ILE A 110 -8.59 4.89 2.84
C ILE A 110 -9.88 5.57 3.26
N ARG A 111 -10.52 5.04 4.28
CA ARG A 111 -11.68 5.68 4.90
C ARG A 111 -11.20 6.74 5.90
N LEU A 112 -11.27 8.00 5.49
CA LEU A 112 -10.89 9.14 6.33
C LEU A 112 -11.99 9.55 7.32
N ASP A 113 -13.26 9.36 6.95
CA ASP A 113 -14.40 9.56 7.84
C ASP A 113 -15.00 8.20 8.25
N PRO A 114 -14.93 7.80 9.53
CA PRO A 114 -15.41 6.49 9.98
C PRO A 114 -16.94 6.36 9.97
N LYS A 115 -17.69 7.46 9.85
CA LYS A 115 -19.16 7.47 9.78
C LYS A 115 -19.67 7.31 8.35
N GLN A 116 -18.78 7.45 7.36
CA GLN A 116 -19.12 7.24 5.96
C GLN A 116 -18.96 5.75 5.60
N ASP A 117 -20.02 5.16 5.06
CA ASP A 117 -19.97 3.83 4.49
C ASP A 117 -19.16 3.78 3.19
N TRP A 118 -18.63 2.60 2.88
CA TRP A 118 -17.96 2.37 1.61
C TRP A 118 -18.96 2.45 0.45
N PRO A 119 -18.61 3.09 -0.68
CA PRO A 119 -19.42 2.96 -1.89
C PRO A 119 -19.42 1.50 -2.36
N ALA A 120 -20.49 1.09 -3.05
CA ALA A 120 -20.71 -0.30 -3.48
C ALA A 120 -19.55 -0.90 -4.32
N ASP A 121 -18.83 -0.07 -5.05
CA ASP A 121 -17.67 -0.49 -5.84
C ASP A 121 -16.48 -0.93 -4.95
N LEU A 122 -16.37 -0.33 -3.76
CA LEU A 122 -15.35 -0.59 -2.76
C LEU A 122 -15.84 -1.51 -1.64
N GLU A 123 -16.98 -2.19 -1.75
CA GLU A 123 -17.32 -3.24 -0.78
C GLU A 123 -16.35 -4.41 -0.89
N VAL A 124 -16.05 -5.06 0.25
CA VAL A 124 -15.11 -6.19 0.31
C VAL A 124 -15.59 -7.31 -0.61
N LYS A 125 -14.73 -7.69 -1.56
CA LYS A 125 -14.97 -8.73 -2.56
C LYS A 125 -13.76 -9.64 -2.55
N LEU A 126 -13.92 -10.80 -1.90
CA LEU A 126 -12.89 -11.83 -1.79
C LEU A 126 -13.37 -13.09 -2.51
N PRO A 127 -12.48 -13.83 -3.19
CA PRO A 127 -12.85 -15.13 -3.75
C PRO A 127 -13.25 -16.07 -2.60
N GLN A 128 -14.22 -16.95 -2.82
CA GLN A 128 -14.66 -17.93 -1.82
C GLN A 128 -13.64 -19.04 -1.62
#